data_AF-A0A430PZX8-F1
#
_entry.id   AF-A0A430PZX8-F1
#
_cell.length_a   1.000
_cell.length_b   1.000
_cell.length_c   1.000
_cell.angle_alpha   90.00
_cell.angle_beta   90.00
_cell.angle_gamma   90.00
#
_symmetry.space_group_name_H-M   'P 1'
#
loop_
_entity.id
_entity.type
_entity.pdbx_description
1 polymer ?
#
loop_
_entity_poly.entity_id
_entity_poly.type
_entity_poly.pdbx_seq_one_letter_code
_entity_poly.pdbx_strand_id
1 'polypeptide(L)'
;MQTTRSTCVSFYLFVGVGLFYNFLSQCKCELLDRKIRENGVVCTEKLLNRCLRHINLKELSKNISVYTSPIGPLCLGALSSVKHGSENTESKKFVEDILSASKYGLDVDCGMPDEALYGRTGYLNCLITLRENNFDIPVSVVSSITDAILKSGQKTAGAYKSDGFYNRLMYQSSKRDLCMPPLIFEWYNECYLGAAHGFAGILTTLLKFRFSFLLKVYRLFPGSISSHSLNQLILPTVDWMSQLQLSNGNWSPSLGDSESHDILVHWCHGATGVIPLMLSAYKITGENKYLKCALDGGEAVWTRGLLHKGCGLCHGSAGSGFALLEIYQTTQDPKYLYRAIKVYRLFPGSISSHSLNQLILPTVDWMSQLQLSNGNWSPSLGDSESHDILVHWCHGATGVIPLMLSAYKITGENKYLKCALDGGEAVWTRGLLHKGCGLCHGSAGSGFALLEIYQTTQDPKYLYRAIKIDVKLAVFVPDYMEIPVPLCEPFSLCPNKITGENKYLKCALDGGEAVWTRGL
;
A
#
# COMPACT_ATOMS: atom_id res chain seq x y z
N MET A 1 -18.68 -11.08 23.93
CA MET A 1 -18.48 -9.65 23.61
C MET A 1 -17.41 -9.53 22.52
N GLN A 2 -17.78 -9.70 21.25
CA GLN A 2 -16.86 -9.57 20.11
C GLN A 2 -17.72 -9.22 18.88
N THR A 3 -17.97 -7.95 18.62
CA THR A 3 -18.57 -7.47 17.35
C THR A 3 -18.34 -5.95 17.23
N THR A 4 -17.19 -5.51 16.71
CA THR A 4 -16.96 -4.13 16.13
C THR A 4 -15.55 -4.01 15.49
N ARG A 5 -15.09 -4.97 14.68
CA ARG A 5 -13.73 -4.92 14.08
C ARG A 5 -13.65 -4.71 12.56
N SER A 6 -14.75 -4.47 11.82
CA SER A 6 -14.67 -4.36 10.34
C SER A 6 -14.67 -2.95 9.75
N THR A 7 -14.87 -1.87 10.51
CA THR A 7 -14.99 -0.51 9.92
C THR A 7 -13.69 0.29 9.89
N CYS A 8 -12.68 -0.04 10.69
CA CYS A 8 -11.42 0.72 10.74
C CYS A 8 -10.50 0.51 9.53
N VAL A 9 -10.51 -0.68 8.90
CA VAL A 9 -9.57 -0.97 7.78
C VAL A 9 -9.87 -0.13 6.53
N SER A 10 -11.12 0.32 6.36
CA SER A 10 -11.54 1.22 5.28
C SER A 10 -11.02 2.65 5.45
N PHE A 11 -11.02 3.19 6.67
CA PHE A 11 -10.61 4.57 6.97
C PHE A 11 -9.14 4.85 6.61
N TYR A 12 -8.24 3.90 6.84
CA TYR A 12 -6.82 4.12 6.67
C TYR A 12 -6.31 3.88 5.25
N LEU A 13 -7.06 3.12 4.43
CA LEU A 13 -6.85 3.05 2.98
C LEU A 13 -7.10 4.42 2.32
N PHE A 14 -8.11 5.17 2.80
CA PHE A 14 -8.41 6.53 2.33
C PHE A 14 -7.30 7.54 2.66
N VAL A 15 -6.57 7.35 3.77
CA VAL A 15 -5.42 8.20 4.13
C VAL A 15 -4.29 8.05 3.11
N GLY A 16 -3.98 6.82 2.68
CA GLY A 16 -2.97 6.57 1.65
C GLY A 16 -3.33 7.24 0.32
N VAL A 17 -4.61 7.19 -0.07
CA VAL A 17 -5.13 7.87 -1.27
C VAL A 17 -5.10 9.40 -1.10
N GLY A 18 -5.44 9.91 0.09
CA GLY A 18 -5.36 11.34 0.42
C GLY A 18 -3.93 11.87 0.36
N LEU A 19 -2.95 11.13 0.90
CA LEU A 19 -1.53 11.47 0.81
C LEU A 19 -1.06 11.52 -0.65
N PHE A 20 -1.48 10.58 -1.49
CA PHE A 20 -1.18 10.60 -2.92
C PHE A 20 -1.71 11.87 -3.60
N TYR A 21 -2.97 12.22 -3.37
CA TYR A 21 -3.54 13.46 -3.93
C TYR A 21 -2.85 14.72 -3.40
N ASN A 22 -2.42 14.72 -2.13
CA ASN A 22 -1.65 15.82 -1.56
C ASN A 22 -0.27 15.96 -2.23
N PHE A 23 0.44 14.86 -2.46
CA PHE A 23 1.72 14.92 -3.18
C PHE A 23 1.54 15.33 -4.64
N LEU A 24 0.47 14.88 -5.29
CA LEU A 24 0.15 15.27 -6.66
C LEU A 24 -0.12 16.78 -6.77
N SER A 25 -0.83 17.37 -5.82
CA SER A 25 -1.14 18.81 -5.83
C SER A 25 0.11 19.69 -5.63
N GLN A 26 1.11 19.18 -4.91
CA GLN A 26 2.37 19.87 -4.62
C GLN A 26 3.45 19.65 -5.70
N CYS A 27 3.22 18.74 -6.65
CA CYS A 27 4.20 18.39 -7.68
C CYS A 27 4.39 19.52 -8.71
N LYS A 28 5.60 20.07 -8.79
CA LYS A 28 6.02 21.07 -9.77
C LYS A 28 6.42 20.38 -11.08
N CYS A 29 5.43 19.92 -11.85
CA CYS A 29 5.62 19.28 -13.15
C CYS A 29 4.81 20.02 -14.22
N GLU A 30 5.44 20.32 -15.36
CA GLU A 30 4.83 21.04 -16.49
C GLU A 30 3.71 20.23 -17.17
N LEU A 31 3.71 18.90 -17.03
CA LEU A 31 2.69 17.99 -17.57
C LEU A 31 1.42 17.92 -16.70
N LEU A 32 1.48 18.41 -15.46
CA LEU A 32 0.30 18.50 -14.60
C LEU A 32 -0.31 19.88 -14.80
N ASP A 33 -1.45 19.93 -15.46
CA ASP A 33 -2.18 21.18 -15.59
C ASP A 33 -2.61 21.71 -14.20
N ARG A 34 -2.90 23.01 -14.15
CA ARG A 34 -3.31 23.67 -12.91
C ARG A 34 -4.57 23.03 -12.30
N LYS A 35 -5.49 22.56 -13.13
CA LYS A 35 -6.78 21.99 -12.73
C LYS A 35 -6.61 20.62 -12.05
N ILE A 36 -5.66 19.80 -12.48
CA ILE A 36 -5.32 18.52 -11.84
C ILE A 36 -4.76 18.75 -10.44
N ARG A 37 -3.90 19.76 -10.27
CA ARG A 37 -3.39 20.12 -8.93
C ARG A 37 -4.51 20.62 -8.02
N GLU A 38 -5.38 21.49 -8.52
CA GLU A 38 -6.56 21.99 -7.78
C GLU A 38 -7.51 20.86 -7.40
N ASN A 39 -7.78 19.91 -8.30
CA ASN A 39 -8.56 18.71 -8.01
C ASN A 39 -7.91 17.84 -6.94
N GLY A 40 -6.58 17.70 -6.97
CA GLY A 40 -5.81 16.99 -5.94
C GLY A 40 -6.02 17.59 -4.54
N VAL A 41 -6.05 18.93 -4.42
CA VAL A 41 -6.38 19.61 -3.16
C VAL A 41 -7.80 19.27 -2.70
N VAL A 42 -8.79 19.41 -3.58
CA VAL A 42 -10.20 19.13 -3.25
C VAL A 42 -10.42 17.68 -2.82
N CYS A 43 -9.79 16.71 -3.52
CA CYS A 43 -9.85 15.30 -3.16
C CYS A 43 -9.20 15.02 -1.80
N THR A 44 -8.06 15.65 -1.52
CA THR A 44 -7.37 15.55 -0.24
C THR A 44 -8.27 16.05 0.90
N GLU A 45 -8.85 17.24 0.77
CA GLU A 45 -9.73 17.84 1.78
C GLU A 45 -10.98 16.98 2.04
N LYS A 46 -11.62 16.45 0.99
CA LYS A 46 -12.79 15.56 1.12
C LYS A 46 -12.46 14.29 1.90
N LEU A 47 -11.34 13.65 1.59
CA LEU A 47 -10.91 12.42 2.25
C LEU A 47 -10.50 12.69 3.70
N LEU A 48 -9.77 13.78 3.96
CA LEU A 48 -9.41 14.22 5.30
C LEU A 48 -10.66 14.47 6.16
N ASN A 49 -11.60 15.27 5.68
CA ASN A 49 -12.84 15.59 6.40
C ASN A 49 -13.66 14.32 6.70
N ARG A 50 -13.65 13.33 5.80
CA ARG A 50 -14.27 12.03 6.06
C ARG A 50 -13.53 11.29 7.18
N CYS A 51 -12.21 11.24 7.14
CA CYS A 51 -11.43 10.56 8.17
C CYS A 51 -11.59 11.22 9.55
N LEU A 52 -11.56 12.55 9.62
CA LEU A 52 -11.67 13.31 10.88
C LEU A 52 -13.06 13.17 11.52
N ARG A 53 -14.14 13.02 10.76
CA ARG A 53 -15.49 12.76 11.30
C ARG A 53 -15.62 11.43 12.05
N HIS A 54 -14.79 10.46 11.71
CA HIS A 54 -14.85 9.11 12.27
C HIS A 54 -13.60 8.76 13.09
N ILE A 55 -12.75 9.74 13.38
CA ILE A 55 -11.54 9.53 14.16
C ILE A 55 -11.93 9.21 15.62
N ASN A 56 -11.40 8.11 16.15
CA ASN A 56 -11.58 7.75 17.55
C ASN A 56 -10.23 7.76 18.26
N LEU A 57 -9.90 8.88 18.89
CA LEU A 57 -8.62 9.06 19.60
C LEU A 57 -8.42 8.07 20.76
N LYS A 58 -9.48 7.43 21.27
CA LYS A 58 -9.36 6.40 22.32
C LYS A 58 -8.62 5.15 21.83
N GLU A 59 -8.65 4.86 20.53
CA GLU A 59 -7.93 3.73 19.94
C GLU A 59 -6.41 3.91 19.93
N LEU A 60 -5.91 5.14 20.16
CA LEU A 60 -4.47 5.41 20.28
C LEU A 60 -3.80 4.65 21.43
N SER A 61 -4.57 4.24 22.45
CA SER A 61 -4.06 3.38 23.53
C SER A 61 -3.67 1.98 23.07
N LYS A 62 -4.18 1.52 21.92
CA LYS A 62 -3.90 0.18 21.36
C LYS A 62 -2.93 0.21 20.19
N ASN A 63 -2.91 1.30 19.43
CA ASN A 63 -2.16 1.42 18.18
C ASN A 63 -1.96 2.91 17.86
N ILE A 64 -0.72 3.30 17.58
CA ILE A 64 -0.32 4.66 17.20
C ILE A 64 0.33 4.75 15.82
N SER A 65 0.25 3.69 15.01
CA SER A 65 0.85 3.67 13.69
C SER A 65 0.17 4.65 12.73
N VAL A 66 0.95 5.37 11.92
CA VAL A 66 0.42 6.22 10.85
C VAL A 66 -0.42 5.45 9.83
N TYR A 67 -0.19 4.14 9.69
CA TYR A 67 -0.84 3.33 8.66
C TYR A 67 -2.21 2.79 9.05
N THR A 68 -2.49 2.62 10.35
CA THR A 68 -3.72 1.95 10.80
C THR A 68 -4.33 2.56 12.07
N SER A 69 -3.91 3.75 12.47
CA SER A 69 -4.42 4.46 13.64
C SER A 69 -4.84 5.89 13.31
N PRO A 70 -5.53 6.58 14.25
CA PRO A 70 -5.85 8.00 14.15
C PRO A 70 -4.67 8.92 13.77
N ILE A 71 -3.42 8.49 13.96
CA ILE A 71 -2.23 9.24 13.53
C ILE A 71 -2.18 9.47 12.02
N GLY A 72 -2.68 8.54 11.21
CA GLY A 72 -2.70 8.67 9.75
C GLY A 72 -3.49 9.89 9.26
N PRO A 73 -4.79 10.01 9.62
CA PRO A 73 -5.60 11.19 9.32
C PRO A 73 -5.01 12.50 9.86
N LEU A 74 -4.48 12.49 11.08
CA LEU A 74 -3.83 13.68 11.65
C LEU A 74 -2.59 14.08 10.83
N CYS A 75 -1.78 13.10 10.41
CA CYS A 75 -0.61 13.34 9.57
C CYS A 75 -1.00 13.93 8.21
N LEU A 76 -2.05 13.39 7.59
CA LEU A 76 -2.60 13.94 6.35
C LEU A 76 -3.05 15.39 6.57
N GLY A 77 -3.78 15.67 7.65
CA GLY A 77 -4.23 17.02 8.01
C GLY A 77 -3.07 17.99 8.21
N ALA A 78 -2.03 17.58 8.94
CA ALA A 78 -0.82 18.38 9.09
C ALA A 78 -0.20 18.74 7.73
N LEU A 79 0.00 17.74 6.86
CA LEU A 79 0.63 17.92 5.55
C LEU A 79 -0.21 18.74 4.56
N SER A 80 -1.54 18.57 4.57
CA SER A 80 -2.44 19.25 3.62
C SER A 80 -2.77 20.68 4.03
N SER A 81 -2.74 20.99 5.34
CA SER A 81 -3.06 22.34 5.83
C SER A 81 -1.92 23.34 5.66
N VAL A 82 -0.73 22.92 5.18
CA VAL A 82 0.36 23.85 4.86
C VAL A 82 0.00 24.71 3.66
N LYS A 83 -0.25 26.02 3.88
CA LYS A 83 -0.48 27.00 2.81
C LYS A 83 0.79 27.82 2.57
N HIS A 84 1.15 28.03 1.30
CA HIS A 84 2.31 28.84 0.88
C HIS A 84 3.67 28.42 1.47
N GLY A 85 3.81 27.15 1.89
CA GLY A 85 5.08 26.63 2.43
C GLY A 85 5.34 26.99 3.89
N SER A 86 4.35 27.54 4.62
CA SER A 86 4.44 27.83 6.05
C SER A 86 3.33 27.14 6.84
N GLU A 87 3.67 26.61 8.02
CA GLU A 87 2.69 26.05 8.97
C GLU A 87 1.62 27.09 9.34
N ASN A 88 0.36 26.70 9.31
CA ASN A 88 -0.75 27.51 9.81
C ASN A 88 -1.26 26.95 11.16
N THR A 89 -2.20 27.66 11.79
CA THR A 89 -2.73 27.28 13.11
C THR A 89 -3.35 25.88 13.10
N GLU A 90 -3.96 25.46 11.99
CA GLU A 90 -4.59 24.15 11.84
C GLU A 90 -3.55 23.03 11.72
N SER A 91 -2.50 23.22 10.90
CA SER A 91 -1.42 22.24 10.77
C SER A 91 -0.69 22.03 12.10
N LYS A 92 -0.47 23.11 12.88
CA LYS A 92 0.16 23.02 14.20
C LYS A 92 -0.67 22.18 15.18
N LYS A 93 -1.99 22.36 15.19
CA LYS A 93 -2.89 21.57 16.04
C LYS A 93 -2.80 20.07 15.72
N PHE A 94 -2.77 19.70 14.43
CA PHE A 94 -2.58 18.29 14.06
C PHE A 94 -1.24 17.73 14.54
N VAL A 95 -0.16 18.51 14.42
CA VAL A 95 1.17 18.11 14.92
C VAL A 95 1.15 17.95 16.44
N GLU A 96 0.54 18.89 17.17
CA GLU A 96 0.38 18.79 18.63
C GLU A 96 -0.39 17.53 19.04
N ASP A 97 -1.49 17.22 18.36
CA ASP A 97 -2.28 16.01 18.61
C ASP A 97 -1.43 14.74 18.34
N ILE A 98 -0.66 14.72 17.25
CA ILE A 98 0.27 13.62 16.93
C ILE A 98 1.34 13.48 18.01
N LEU A 99 1.98 14.57 18.43
CA LEU A 99 3.03 14.55 19.46
C LEU A 99 2.46 14.10 20.82
N SER A 100 1.24 14.51 21.16
CA SER A 100 0.57 14.11 22.40
C SER A 100 0.29 12.61 22.47
N ALA A 101 0.18 11.93 21.32
CA ALA A 101 -0.04 10.49 21.25
C ALA A 101 1.20 9.67 21.63
N SER A 102 2.40 10.27 21.65
CA SER A 102 3.62 9.60 22.08
C SER A 102 3.48 8.90 23.42
N LYS A 103 2.73 9.49 24.37
CA LYS A 103 2.46 8.94 25.70
C LYS A 103 1.89 7.51 25.68
N TYR A 104 1.16 7.13 24.64
CA TYR A 104 0.59 5.78 24.52
C TYR A 104 1.63 4.73 24.09
N GLY A 105 2.72 5.16 23.44
CA GLY A 105 3.80 4.29 22.98
C GLY A 105 5.01 4.23 23.90
N LEU A 106 5.03 4.95 25.04
CA LEU A 106 6.18 4.97 25.96
C LEU A 106 6.20 3.77 26.91
N ASP A 107 5.04 3.29 27.32
CA ASP A 107 4.93 2.11 28.16
C ASP A 107 5.23 0.86 27.32
N VAL A 108 6.22 0.06 27.73
CA VAL A 108 6.59 -1.19 27.06
C VAL A 108 5.68 -2.36 27.47
N ASP A 109 4.89 -2.20 28.53
CA ASP A 109 3.99 -3.22 29.08
C ASP A 109 2.54 -3.07 28.59
N CYS A 110 2.23 -2.03 27.80
CA CYS A 110 0.87 -1.74 27.34
C CYS A 110 0.34 -2.68 26.24
N GLY A 111 1.16 -3.63 25.78
CA GLY A 111 0.80 -4.60 24.73
C GLY A 111 0.83 -4.04 23.30
N MET A 112 1.26 -2.81 23.11
CA MET A 112 1.44 -2.22 21.78
C MET A 112 2.64 -2.85 21.06
N PRO A 113 2.48 -3.28 19.79
CA PRO A 113 3.58 -3.87 19.04
C PRO A 113 4.60 -2.82 18.61
N ASP A 114 5.75 -3.28 18.10
CA ASP A 114 6.79 -2.39 17.59
C ASP A 114 6.81 -2.27 16.07
N GLU A 115 6.08 -3.12 15.34
CA GLU A 115 6.12 -3.18 13.87
C GLU A 115 5.48 -1.98 13.16
N ALA A 116 5.59 -1.94 11.83
CA ALA A 116 5.27 -0.73 11.08
C ALA A 116 3.76 -0.48 11.02
N LEU A 117 2.91 -1.50 10.82
CA LEU A 117 1.50 -1.26 10.49
C LEU A 117 0.65 -0.89 11.70
N TYR A 118 0.95 -1.36 12.89
CA TYR A 118 0.18 -1.19 14.12
C TYR A 118 1.02 -0.70 15.31
N GLY A 119 2.34 -0.68 15.17
CA GLY A 119 3.26 -0.44 16.28
C GLY A 119 3.96 0.91 16.33
N ARG A 120 4.89 1.02 17.29
CA ARG A 120 5.71 2.20 17.55
C ARG A 120 6.53 2.65 16.33
N THR A 121 6.98 1.71 15.50
CA THR A 121 7.69 2.03 14.24
C THR A 121 6.80 2.80 13.26
N GLY A 122 5.52 2.46 13.18
CA GLY A 122 4.54 3.20 12.38
C GLY A 122 4.37 4.65 12.84
N TYR A 123 4.46 4.90 14.14
CA TYR A 123 4.45 6.25 14.70
C TYR A 123 5.72 7.02 14.37
N LEU A 124 6.90 6.39 14.48
CA LEU A 124 8.15 6.98 14.03
C LEU A 124 8.08 7.36 12.54
N ASN A 125 7.50 6.50 11.69
CA ASN A 125 7.29 6.82 10.28
C ASN A 125 6.42 8.07 10.05
N CYS A 126 5.43 8.35 10.90
CA CYS A 126 4.70 9.64 10.92
C CYS A 126 5.64 10.80 11.21
N LEU A 127 6.31 10.77 12.36
CA LEU A 127 7.17 11.85 12.85
C LEU A 127 8.23 12.20 11.82
N ILE A 128 8.78 11.18 11.17
CA ILE A 128 9.81 11.43 10.19
C ILE A 128 9.23 11.97 8.87
N THR A 129 8.03 11.52 8.46
CA THR A 129 7.34 12.10 7.30
C THR A 129 7.07 13.58 7.53
N LEU A 130 6.64 13.97 8.73
CA LEU A 130 6.47 15.38 9.10
C LEU A 130 7.82 16.12 9.04
N ARG A 131 8.88 15.58 9.62
CA ARG A 131 10.22 16.20 9.59
C ARG A 131 10.76 16.38 8.16
N GLU A 132 10.52 15.42 7.27
CA GLU A 132 10.89 15.52 5.84
C GLU A 132 10.13 16.62 5.11
N ASN A 133 8.95 17.01 5.62
CA ASN A 133 8.15 18.13 5.12
C ASN A 133 8.37 19.41 5.95
N ASN A 134 9.53 19.53 6.60
CA ASN A 134 10.01 20.71 7.35
C ASN A 134 9.21 21.08 8.62
N PHE A 135 8.40 20.16 9.15
CA PHE A 135 7.78 20.36 10.46
C PHE A 135 8.80 20.28 11.57
N ASP A 136 8.60 21.09 12.62
CA ASP A 136 9.44 21.02 13.81
C ASP A 136 9.00 19.88 14.73
N ILE A 137 9.82 18.83 14.80
CA ILE A 137 9.55 17.61 15.56
C ILE A 137 10.62 17.47 16.63
N PRO A 138 10.25 17.47 17.93
CA PRO A 138 11.22 17.37 19.02
C PRO A 138 12.00 16.06 18.99
N VAL A 139 13.34 16.16 19.00
CA VAL A 139 14.25 15.01 19.07
C VAL A 139 13.97 14.15 20.32
N SER A 140 13.55 14.77 21.43
CA SER A 140 13.21 14.07 22.67
C SER A 140 12.06 13.08 22.52
N VAL A 141 11.02 13.43 21.72
CA VAL A 141 9.88 12.53 21.45
C VAL A 141 10.34 11.33 20.62
N VAL A 142 11.14 11.58 19.59
CA VAL A 142 11.72 10.52 18.74
C VAL A 142 12.62 9.60 19.54
N SER A 143 13.48 10.17 20.40
CA SER A 143 14.35 9.43 21.30
C SER A 143 13.55 8.54 22.25
N SER A 144 12.50 9.09 22.87
CA SER A 144 11.70 8.36 23.88
C SER A 144 10.97 7.15 23.28
N ILE A 145 10.42 7.30 22.07
CA ILE A 145 9.78 6.19 21.34
C ILE A 145 10.83 5.17 20.87
N THR A 146 11.99 5.64 20.42
CA THR A 146 13.08 4.74 20.01
C THR A 146 13.58 3.93 21.20
N ASP A 147 13.76 4.55 22.36
CA ASP A 147 14.13 3.85 23.59
C ASP A 147 13.06 2.85 24.03
N ALA A 148 11.77 3.16 23.84
CA ALA A 148 10.69 2.21 24.12
C ALA A 148 10.77 0.97 23.20
N ILE A 149 11.01 1.15 21.90
CA ILE A 149 11.22 0.05 20.95
C ILE A 149 12.42 -0.82 21.36
N LEU A 150 13.55 -0.20 21.70
CA LEU A 150 14.76 -0.93 22.10
C LEU A 150 14.54 -1.70 23.40
N LYS A 151 13.91 -1.09 24.41
CA LYS A 151 13.59 -1.74 25.69
C LYS A 151 12.61 -2.90 25.49
N SER A 152 11.58 -2.71 24.66
CA SER A 152 10.64 -3.76 24.27
C SER A 152 11.37 -4.94 23.64
N GLY A 153 12.23 -4.67 22.65
CA GLY A 153 13.03 -5.69 21.97
C GLY A 153 13.98 -6.46 22.89
N GLN A 154 14.65 -5.77 23.82
CA GLN A 154 15.52 -6.41 24.82
C GLN A 154 14.72 -7.26 25.81
N LYS A 155 13.53 -6.79 26.22
CA LYS A 155 12.65 -7.53 27.13
C LYS A 155 12.21 -8.86 26.50
N THR A 156 11.75 -8.83 25.25
CA THR A 156 11.35 -10.04 24.52
C THR A 156 12.54 -10.98 24.31
N ALA A 157 13.71 -10.45 23.93
CA ALA A 157 14.93 -11.25 23.84
C ALA A 157 15.30 -11.92 25.19
N GLY A 158 15.17 -11.18 26.30
CA GLY A 158 15.38 -11.70 27.65
C GLY A 158 14.42 -12.84 28.00
N ALA A 159 13.15 -12.73 27.62
CA ALA A 159 12.15 -13.78 27.80
C ALA A 159 12.49 -15.03 26.98
N TYR A 160 12.80 -14.86 25.69
CA TYR A 160 13.18 -15.98 24.79
C TYR A 160 14.44 -16.72 25.23
N LYS A 161 15.36 -16.00 25.87
CA LYS A 161 16.58 -16.58 26.45
C LYS A 161 16.26 -17.41 27.69
N SER A 162 15.42 -16.90 28.59
CA SER A 162 15.16 -17.52 29.88
C SER A 162 14.29 -18.77 29.77
N ASP A 163 13.34 -18.78 28.83
CA ASP A 163 12.45 -19.92 28.59
C ASP A 163 12.98 -20.90 27.51
N GLY A 164 14.11 -20.58 26.87
CA GLY A 164 14.72 -21.35 25.79
C GLY A 164 13.90 -21.40 24.50
N PHE A 165 12.95 -20.49 24.31
CA PHE A 165 12.04 -20.47 23.16
C PHE A 165 12.77 -20.25 21.84
N TYR A 166 13.79 -19.40 21.81
CA TYR A 166 14.59 -19.17 20.59
C TYR A 166 15.19 -20.46 20.04
N ASN A 167 15.79 -21.29 20.90
CA ASN A 167 16.38 -22.56 20.47
C ASN A 167 15.34 -23.55 19.95
N ARG A 168 14.12 -23.55 20.52
CA ARG A 168 13.00 -24.37 20.02
C ARG A 168 12.51 -23.87 18.67
N LEU A 169 12.37 -22.57 18.50
CA LEU A 169 11.94 -21.93 17.26
C LEU A 169 12.92 -22.21 16.12
N MET A 170 14.22 -22.16 16.40
CA MET A 170 15.29 -22.37 15.42
C MET A 170 15.57 -23.86 15.14
N TYR A 171 15.01 -24.80 15.89
CA TYR A 171 15.35 -26.23 15.82
C TYR A 171 15.19 -26.83 14.41
N GLN A 172 14.15 -26.42 13.69
CA GLN A 172 13.86 -26.90 12.32
C GLN A 172 14.51 -26.04 11.22
N SER A 173 15.18 -24.95 11.59
CA SER A 173 15.84 -24.06 10.64
C SER A 173 17.20 -24.61 10.22
N SER A 174 17.61 -24.36 8.97
CA SER A 174 18.99 -24.57 8.52
C SER A 174 20.01 -23.71 9.27
N LYS A 175 19.55 -22.73 10.05
CA LYS A 175 20.34 -21.81 10.87
C LYS A 175 20.22 -22.09 12.37
N ARG A 176 19.95 -23.35 12.77
CA ARG A 176 19.67 -23.72 14.18
C ARG A 176 20.72 -23.29 15.21
N ASP A 177 21.99 -23.19 14.80
CA ASP A 177 23.13 -22.85 15.67
C ASP A 177 23.42 -21.34 15.70
N LEU A 178 22.60 -20.53 15.01
CA LEU A 178 22.77 -19.07 14.96
C LEU A 178 22.44 -18.45 16.32
N CYS A 179 23.40 -17.73 16.91
CA CYS A 179 23.21 -17.05 18.18
C CYS A 179 22.05 -16.04 18.15
N MET A 180 21.29 -15.98 19.24
CA MET A 180 20.17 -15.04 19.38
C MET A 180 20.65 -13.58 19.37
N PRO A 181 19.95 -12.67 18.67
CA PRO A 181 20.28 -11.25 18.64
C PRO A 181 19.92 -10.56 19.97
N PRO A 182 20.45 -9.35 20.23
CA PRO A 182 20.12 -8.58 21.43
C PRO A 182 18.69 -8.01 21.44
N LEU A 183 18.02 -7.95 20.29
CA LEU A 183 16.64 -7.48 20.15
C LEU A 183 15.79 -8.56 19.48
N ILE A 184 14.63 -8.88 20.04
CA ILE A 184 13.61 -9.76 19.44
C ILE A 184 12.28 -9.01 19.36
N PHE A 185 11.59 -9.10 18.24
CA PHE A 185 10.28 -8.46 18.03
C PHE A 185 9.25 -9.49 17.58
N GLU A 186 8.02 -9.29 18.02
CA GLU A 186 6.90 -10.18 17.72
C GLU A 186 5.65 -9.39 17.32
N TRP A 187 4.83 -10.01 16.48
CA TRP A 187 3.47 -9.56 16.22
C TRP A 187 2.59 -10.79 15.97
N TYR A 188 1.42 -10.87 16.61
CA TYR A 188 0.55 -12.06 16.60
C TYR A 188 1.28 -13.38 16.88
N ASN A 189 2.15 -13.40 17.91
CA ASN A 189 2.95 -14.55 18.35
C ASN A 189 3.96 -15.06 17.31
N GLU A 190 4.29 -14.25 16.32
CA GLU A 190 5.22 -14.61 15.24
C GLU A 190 6.38 -13.60 15.17
N CYS A 191 7.59 -14.12 14.97
CA CYS A 191 8.81 -13.33 14.78
C CYS A 191 9.00 -13.01 13.29
N TYR A 192 8.15 -12.13 12.73
CA TYR A 192 8.21 -11.76 11.31
C TYR A 192 9.54 -11.10 10.93
N LEU A 193 10.13 -11.49 9.80
CA LEU A 193 11.40 -10.92 9.32
C LEU A 193 11.21 -9.71 8.39
N GLY A 194 10.08 -9.63 7.69
CA GLY A 194 9.84 -8.66 6.61
C GLY A 194 9.51 -7.23 7.06
N ALA A 195 9.23 -6.34 6.10
CA ALA A 195 9.17 -4.90 6.35
C ALA A 195 7.84 -4.40 6.95
N ALA A 196 6.75 -5.14 6.78
CA ALA A 196 5.45 -4.71 7.30
C ALA A 196 5.32 -4.97 8.81
N HIS A 197 5.55 -6.21 9.20
CA HIS A 197 5.26 -6.70 10.55
C HIS A 197 6.52 -7.07 11.36
N GLY A 198 7.70 -6.85 10.79
CA GLY A 198 8.90 -7.57 11.22
C GLY A 198 10.16 -6.75 11.40
N PHE A 199 11.23 -7.47 11.69
CA PHE A 199 12.56 -6.93 11.96
C PHE A 199 13.03 -5.96 10.88
N ALA A 200 12.85 -6.28 9.59
CA ALA A 200 13.32 -5.41 8.52
C ALA A 200 12.67 -4.03 8.57
N GLY A 201 11.38 -3.93 8.88
CA GLY A 201 10.67 -2.65 8.98
C GLY A 201 11.18 -1.81 10.13
N ILE A 202 11.26 -2.44 11.31
CA ILE A 202 11.72 -1.80 12.55
C ILE A 202 13.16 -1.30 12.39
N LEU A 203 14.08 -2.18 12.01
CA LEU A 203 15.50 -1.88 11.91
C LEU A 203 15.78 -0.87 10.78
N THR A 204 15.05 -0.94 9.66
CA THR A 204 15.18 0.05 8.58
C THR A 204 14.77 1.44 9.05
N THR A 205 13.65 1.56 9.78
CA THR A 205 13.22 2.85 10.33
C THR A 205 14.24 3.44 11.31
N LEU A 206 14.90 2.59 12.12
CA LEU A 206 15.94 3.03 13.06
C LEU A 206 17.25 3.48 12.38
N LEU A 207 17.69 2.79 11.33
CA LEU A 207 19.02 2.98 10.74
C LEU A 207 19.14 4.00 9.60
N LYS A 208 18.09 4.24 8.81
CA LYS A 208 18.23 4.67 7.40
C LYS A 208 19.15 5.89 7.13
N PHE A 209 20.14 5.68 6.25
CA PHE A 209 21.17 6.62 5.76
C PHE A 209 20.93 7.01 4.28
N ARG A 210 21.13 8.28 3.89
CA ARG A 210 20.58 8.84 2.62
C ARG A 210 21.61 9.00 1.48
N PHE A 211 21.15 8.71 0.25
CA PHE A 211 21.25 9.60 -0.93
C PHE A 211 19.92 9.54 -1.71
N SER A 212 19.35 10.72 -2.02
CA SER A 212 18.08 11.03 -2.72
C SER A 212 16.85 10.11 -2.53
N PHE A 213 15.89 10.61 -1.75
CA PHE A 213 14.63 10.01 -1.27
C PHE A 213 14.82 8.87 -0.24
N LEU A 214 14.14 9.02 0.91
CA LEU A 214 14.19 8.15 2.11
C LEU A 214 15.38 8.39 3.05
N LEU A 215 15.26 9.39 3.94
CA LEU A 215 15.99 9.46 5.22
C LEU A 215 15.26 8.58 6.25
N LYS A 216 15.80 8.28 7.46
CA LYS A 216 15.01 8.17 8.72
C LYS A 216 15.81 7.84 10.01
N VAL A 217 15.25 8.28 11.14
CA VAL A 217 15.75 8.46 12.54
C VAL A 217 17.20 8.94 12.73
N TYR A 218 18.21 8.06 12.72
CA TYR A 218 19.58 8.37 13.20
C TYR A 218 20.18 9.67 12.65
N ARG A 219 19.98 9.94 11.34
CA ARG A 219 20.48 11.17 10.68
C ARG A 219 19.54 12.37 10.77
N LEU A 220 18.23 12.16 10.79
CA LEU A 220 17.25 13.26 10.82
C LEU A 220 17.05 13.85 12.20
N PHE A 221 17.34 13.05 13.22
CA PHE A 221 17.26 13.43 14.62
C PHE A 221 18.59 13.07 15.29
N PRO A 222 19.67 13.84 15.04
CA PRO A 222 20.96 13.61 15.70
C PRO A 222 20.78 13.53 17.22
N GLY A 223 21.33 12.49 17.85
CA GLY A 223 21.20 12.26 19.29
C GLY A 223 19.96 11.47 19.73
N SER A 224 19.02 11.14 18.82
CA SER A 224 17.86 10.28 19.15
C SER A 224 18.20 8.81 19.39
N ILE A 225 19.38 8.36 18.93
CA ILE A 225 19.91 7.02 19.15
C ILE A 225 21.34 7.19 19.67
N SER A 226 21.62 6.62 20.84
CA SER A 226 22.97 6.63 21.41
C SER A 226 23.93 5.75 20.61
N SER A 227 25.22 6.09 20.60
CA SER A 227 26.26 5.24 19.99
C SER A 227 26.31 3.84 20.62
N HIS A 228 25.95 3.71 21.90
CA HIS A 228 25.84 2.40 22.56
C HIS A 228 24.69 1.59 21.96
N SER A 229 23.48 2.16 21.89
CA SER A 229 22.29 1.50 21.31
C SER A 229 22.52 1.07 19.87
N LEU A 230 23.16 1.93 19.06
CA LEU A 230 23.49 1.61 17.68
C LEU A 230 24.44 0.40 17.57
N ASN A 231 25.57 0.44 18.28
CA ASN A 231 26.64 -0.55 18.12
C ASN A 231 26.43 -1.85 18.91
N GLN A 232 25.66 -1.81 19.99
CA GLN A 232 25.48 -2.97 20.88
C GLN A 232 24.10 -3.64 20.72
N LEU A 233 23.11 -2.94 20.15
CA LEU A 233 21.76 -3.48 20.00
C LEU A 233 21.34 -3.56 18.53
N ILE A 234 21.35 -2.44 17.82
CA ILE A 234 20.77 -2.36 16.47
C ILE A 234 21.64 -3.09 15.45
N LEU A 235 22.92 -2.70 15.30
CA LEU A 235 23.81 -3.31 14.30
C LEU A 235 24.04 -4.82 14.53
N PRO A 236 24.23 -5.33 15.76
CA PRO A 236 24.30 -6.78 15.98
C PRO A 236 23.02 -7.53 15.60
N THR A 237 21.85 -6.91 15.78
CA THR A 237 20.57 -7.50 15.33
C THR A 237 20.47 -7.49 13.79
N VAL A 238 21.02 -6.47 13.12
CA VAL A 238 21.10 -6.46 11.65
C VAL A 238 22.08 -7.48 11.11
N ASP A 239 23.22 -7.66 11.77
CA ASP A 239 24.18 -8.70 11.43
C ASP A 239 23.53 -10.09 11.52
N TRP A 240 22.78 -10.35 12.60
CA TRP A 240 21.96 -11.55 12.73
C TRP A 240 20.94 -11.70 11.58
N MET A 241 20.21 -10.65 11.22
CA MET A 241 19.29 -10.65 10.07
C MET A 241 19.99 -11.03 8.75
N SER A 242 21.23 -10.59 8.54
CA SER A 242 22.00 -10.93 7.34
C SER A 242 22.35 -12.42 7.27
N GLN A 243 22.59 -13.06 8.42
CA GLN A 243 22.94 -14.48 8.52
C GLN A 243 21.75 -15.42 8.30
N LEU A 244 20.52 -14.92 8.45
CA LEU A 244 19.27 -15.62 8.15
C LEU A 244 18.96 -15.74 6.65
N GLN A 245 19.73 -15.09 5.78
CA GLN A 245 19.50 -15.18 4.34
C GLN A 245 19.60 -16.64 3.86
N LEU A 246 18.61 -17.04 3.06
CA LEU A 246 18.53 -18.36 2.44
C LEU A 246 19.54 -18.47 1.30
N SER A 247 19.87 -19.69 0.91
CA SER A 247 20.86 -19.99 -0.16
C SER A 247 20.51 -19.38 -1.51
N ASN A 248 19.22 -19.12 -1.77
CA ASN A 248 18.73 -18.49 -3.00
C ASN A 248 18.57 -16.95 -2.90
N GLY A 249 19.09 -16.35 -1.83
CA GLY A 249 19.09 -14.91 -1.62
C GLY A 249 17.82 -14.34 -0.96
N ASN A 250 16.77 -15.15 -0.75
CA ASN A 250 15.55 -14.69 -0.08
C ASN A 250 15.63 -14.78 1.46
N TRP A 251 14.58 -14.31 2.14
CA TRP A 251 14.35 -14.51 3.57
C TRP A 251 12.95 -15.09 3.77
N SER A 252 12.81 -15.97 4.77
CA SER A 252 11.52 -16.50 5.17
C SER A 252 10.59 -15.40 5.71
N PRO A 253 9.26 -15.61 5.70
CA PRO A 253 8.31 -14.66 6.29
C PRO A 253 8.53 -14.44 7.79
N SER A 254 8.75 -15.52 8.54
CA SER A 254 9.00 -15.53 9.98
C SER A 254 10.26 -16.31 10.34
N LEU A 255 10.79 -16.02 11.54
CA LEU A 255 11.89 -16.76 12.13
C LEU A 255 11.47 -18.20 12.46
N GLY A 256 12.31 -19.18 12.13
CA GLY A 256 12.01 -20.60 12.39
C GLY A 256 11.17 -21.29 11.29
N ASP A 257 10.64 -20.54 10.32
CA ASP A 257 9.95 -21.11 9.16
C ASP A 257 10.86 -22.08 8.40
N SER A 258 10.29 -23.21 7.96
CA SER A 258 11.02 -24.16 7.12
C SER A 258 11.31 -23.58 5.73
N GLU A 259 12.44 -23.97 5.15
CA GLU A 259 12.82 -23.52 3.80
C GLU A 259 11.79 -23.89 2.71
N SER A 260 10.95 -24.91 2.96
CA SER A 260 9.84 -25.27 2.08
C SER A 260 8.75 -24.19 1.97
N HIS A 261 8.74 -23.20 2.86
CA HIS A 261 7.85 -22.03 2.82
C HIS A 261 8.49 -20.80 2.16
N ASP A 262 9.64 -20.95 1.49
CA ASP A 262 10.28 -19.89 0.70
C ASP A 262 9.51 -19.56 -0.59
N ILE A 263 8.38 -18.89 -0.42
CA ILE A 263 7.42 -18.56 -1.49
C ILE A 263 7.31 -17.06 -1.68
N LEU A 264 7.43 -16.27 -0.60
CA LEU A 264 7.10 -14.85 -0.62
C LEU A 264 8.34 -13.99 -0.95
N VAL A 265 8.28 -13.25 -2.07
CA VAL A 265 9.27 -12.25 -2.47
C VAL A 265 8.60 -10.87 -2.49
N HIS A 266 8.07 -10.48 -1.33
CA HIS A 266 7.21 -9.31 -1.14
C HIS A 266 7.91 -8.26 -0.28
N TRP A 267 7.44 -7.00 -0.34
CA TRP A 267 7.91 -5.99 0.61
C TRP A 267 7.49 -6.35 2.03
N CYS A 268 6.27 -6.85 2.23
CA CYS A 268 5.82 -7.26 3.55
C CYS A 268 6.59 -8.47 4.11
N HIS A 269 6.98 -9.43 3.26
CA HIS A 269 7.65 -10.68 3.63
C HIS A 269 8.62 -11.12 2.51
N GLY A 270 9.91 -11.21 2.82
CA GLY A 270 10.96 -11.63 1.89
C GLY A 270 11.92 -10.51 1.44
N ALA A 271 12.75 -10.83 0.45
CA ALA A 271 13.91 -10.05 0.02
C ALA A 271 13.57 -8.60 -0.33
N THR A 272 12.45 -8.37 -1.00
CA THR A 272 12.01 -7.02 -1.38
C THR A 272 11.90 -6.08 -0.18
N GLY A 273 11.52 -6.59 1.00
CA GLY A 273 11.46 -5.82 2.24
C GLY A 273 12.78 -5.72 3.01
N VAL A 274 13.69 -6.69 2.83
CA VAL A 274 14.96 -6.80 3.58
C VAL A 274 16.12 -6.08 2.88
N ILE A 275 16.11 -5.97 1.55
CA ILE A 275 17.14 -5.26 0.77
C ILE A 275 17.39 -3.83 1.30
N PRO A 276 16.38 -2.99 1.56
CA PRO A 276 16.59 -1.65 2.11
C PRO A 276 17.35 -1.63 3.45
N LEU A 277 17.14 -2.64 4.30
CA LEU A 277 17.86 -2.79 5.57
C LEU A 277 19.34 -3.05 5.31
N MET A 278 19.66 -4.02 4.45
CA MET A 278 21.03 -4.41 4.13
C MET A 278 21.80 -3.26 3.48
N LEU A 279 21.18 -2.52 2.56
CA LEU A 279 21.78 -1.33 1.95
C LEU A 279 22.00 -0.21 2.97
N SER A 280 21.10 -0.04 3.94
CA SER A 280 21.25 0.93 5.02
C SER A 280 22.43 0.57 5.93
N ALA A 281 22.56 -0.70 6.29
CA ALA A 281 23.68 -1.20 7.10
C ALA A 281 25.02 -1.03 6.38
N TYR A 282 25.10 -1.34 5.08
CA TYR A 282 26.27 -1.09 4.25
C TYR A 282 26.69 0.39 4.26
N LYS A 283 25.74 1.32 4.08
CA LYS A 283 26.03 2.76 4.05
C LYS A 283 26.55 3.29 5.39
N ILE A 284 26.15 2.68 6.51
CA ILE A 284 26.54 3.09 7.86
C ILE A 284 27.91 2.50 8.24
N THR A 285 28.11 1.22 7.93
CA THR A 285 29.28 0.45 8.40
C THR A 285 30.42 0.39 7.38
N GLY A 286 30.11 0.51 6.08
CA GLY A 286 31.03 0.24 4.99
C GLY A 286 31.32 -1.25 4.75
N GLU A 287 30.66 -2.17 5.48
CA GLU A 287 30.98 -3.59 5.39
C GLU A 287 30.32 -4.27 4.17
N ASN A 288 31.15 -4.83 3.28
CA ASN A 288 30.70 -5.46 2.03
C ASN A 288 29.77 -6.66 2.22
N LYS A 289 29.74 -7.31 3.39
CA LYS A 289 28.82 -8.43 3.67
C LYS A 289 27.35 -8.02 3.50
N TYR A 290 26.99 -6.82 3.95
CA TYR A 290 25.62 -6.31 3.82
C TYR A 290 25.29 -5.97 2.38
N LEU A 291 26.24 -5.39 1.64
CA LEU A 291 26.08 -5.14 0.22
C LEU A 291 25.86 -6.46 -0.54
N LYS A 292 26.68 -7.48 -0.25
CA LYS A 292 26.53 -8.80 -0.84
C LYS A 292 25.13 -9.39 -0.57
N CYS A 293 24.66 -9.36 0.68
CA CYS A 293 23.30 -9.82 1.01
C CYS A 293 22.22 -9.06 0.21
N ALA A 294 22.36 -7.75 0.04
CA ALA A 294 21.43 -6.96 -0.78
C ALA A 294 21.46 -7.36 -2.27
N LEU A 295 22.65 -7.64 -2.82
CA LEU A 295 22.81 -8.08 -4.21
C LEU A 295 22.22 -9.48 -4.43
N ASP A 296 22.46 -10.42 -3.52
CA ASP A 296 21.90 -11.77 -3.55
C ASP A 296 20.37 -11.72 -3.43
N GLY A 297 19.83 -10.86 -2.56
CA GLY A 297 18.40 -10.56 -2.50
C GLY A 297 17.88 -9.95 -3.80
N GLY A 298 18.66 -9.09 -4.46
CA GLY A 298 18.35 -8.54 -5.77
C GLY A 298 18.24 -9.62 -6.87
N GLU A 299 19.02 -10.69 -6.80
CA GLU A 299 18.87 -11.85 -7.70
C GLU A 299 17.59 -12.64 -7.42
N ALA A 300 17.23 -12.82 -6.13
CA ALA A 300 15.95 -13.43 -5.75
C ALA A 300 14.76 -12.63 -6.27
N VAL A 301 14.79 -11.30 -6.11
CA VAL A 301 13.78 -10.36 -6.62
C VAL A 301 13.74 -10.36 -8.15
N TRP A 302 14.89 -10.41 -8.83
CA TRP A 302 14.91 -10.47 -10.28
C TRP A 302 14.27 -11.76 -10.82
N THR A 303 14.55 -12.89 -10.16
CA THR A 303 14.10 -14.22 -10.60
C THR A 303 12.62 -14.46 -10.30
N ARG A 304 12.12 -13.97 -9.16
CA ARG A 304 10.78 -14.30 -8.62
C ARG A 304 9.90 -13.10 -8.25
N GLY A 305 10.38 -11.88 -8.43
CA GLY A 305 9.70 -10.64 -8.03
C GLY A 305 8.66 -10.11 -9.03
N LEU A 306 8.39 -10.83 -10.11
CA LEU A 306 7.21 -10.62 -10.96
C LEU A 306 6.05 -11.44 -10.38
N LEU A 307 5.18 -10.77 -9.64
CA LEU A 307 4.25 -11.44 -8.74
C LEU A 307 2.88 -11.62 -9.39
N HIS A 308 2.37 -12.86 -9.40
CA HIS A 308 1.00 -13.17 -9.83
C HIS A 308 -0.08 -12.42 -9.03
N LYS A 309 0.25 -12.01 -7.79
CA LYS A 309 -0.66 -11.27 -6.90
C LYS A 309 -0.96 -9.85 -7.41
N GLY A 310 -0.17 -9.33 -8.33
CA GLY A 310 -0.43 -8.07 -9.03
C GLY A 310 0.71 -7.08 -8.96
N CYS A 311 0.40 -5.82 -9.21
CA CYS A 311 1.38 -4.80 -9.53
C CYS A 311 1.64 -3.79 -8.39
N GLY A 312 1.04 -3.99 -7.20
CA GLY A 312 1.15 -3.07 -6.06
C GLY A 312 2.51 -3.04 -5.35
N LEU A 313 2.66 -2.15 -4.36
CA LEU A 313 3.92 -1.96 -3.61
C LEU A 313 4.18 -3.02 -2.53
N CYS A 314 3.15 -3.40 -1.77
CA CYS A 314 3.32 -4.25 -0.59
C CYS A 314 3.70 -5.71 -0.94
N HIS A 315 3.09 -6.25 -1.99
CA HIS A 315 3.27 -7.62 -2.45
C HIS A 315 2.91 -7.73 -3.94
N GLY A 316 3.45 -6.79 -4.72
CA GLY A 316 3.31 -6.76 -6.18
C GLY A 316 4.61 -6.28 -6.85
N SER A 317 4.64 -6.37 -8.17
CA SER A 317 5.86 -6.14 -8.96
C SER A 317 6.44 -4.73 -8.80
N ALA A 318 5.64 -3.71 -8.48
CA ALA A 318 6.17 -2.37 -8.23
C ALA A 318 7.13 -2.33 -7.02
N GLY A 319 6.81 -3.07 -5.94
CA GLY A 319 7.70 -3.19 -4.78
C GLY A 319 9.05 -3.80 -5.16
N SER A 320 9.04 -4.84 -6.00
CA SER A 320 10.24 -5.47 -6.56
C SER A 320 11.10 -4.48 -7.36
N GLY A 321 10.46 -3.66 -8.19
CA GLY A 321 11.13 -2.61 -8.95
C GLY A 321 11.81 -1.58 -8.04
N PHE A 322 11.15 -1.17 -6.95
CA PHE A 322 11.73 -0.26 -5.95
C PHE A 322 12.97 -0.84 -5.29
N ALA A 323 12.94 -2.11 -4.87
CA ALA A 323 14.10 -2.75 -4.24
C ALA A 323 15.31 -2.79 -5.20
N LEU A 324 15.09 -3.12 -6.48
CA LEU A 324 16.15 -3.09 -7.50
C LEU A 324 16.68 -1.68 -7.76
N LEU A 325 15.81 -0.68 -7.73
CA LEU A 325 16.21 0.72 -7.88
C LEU A 325 17.07 1.20 -6.69
N GLU A 326 16.75 0.79 -5.46
CA GLU A 326 17.58 1.14 -4.28
C GLU A 326 18.99 0.52 -4.37
N ILE A 327 19.12 -0.70 -4.92
CA ILE A 327 20.42 -1.32 -5.19
C ILE A 327 21.20 -0.47 -6.20
N TYR A 328 20.57 -0.08 -7.32
CA TYR A 328 21.21 0.80 -8.30
C TYR A 328 21.65 2.12 -7.67
N GLN A 329 20.79 2.79 -6.90
CA GLN A 329 21.16 4.05 -6.26
C GLN A 329 22.37 3.92 -5.32
N THR A 330 22.57 2.74 -4.72
CA THR A 330 23.69 2.49 -3.81
C THR A 330 24.96 2.09 -4.55
N THR A 331 24.86 1.31 -5.62
CA THR A 331 26.00 0.71 -6.34
C THR A 331 26.41 1.46 -7.60
N GLN A 332 25.48 2.22 -8.19
CA GLN A 332 25.55 2.80 -9.52
C GLN A 332 25.73 1.76 -10.65
N ASP A 333 25.46 0.47 -10.40
CA ASP A 333 25.55 -0.58 -11.42
C ASP A 333 24.31 -0.56 -12.36
N PRO A 334 24.48 -0.23 -13.65
CA PRO A 334 23.39 -0.07 -14.61
C PRO A 334 22.55 -1.35 -14.81
N LYS A 335 23.08 -2.54 -14.46
CA LYS A 335 22.33 -3.81 -14.45
C LYS A 335 21.04 -3.68 -13.62
N TYR A 336 21.13 -3.09 -12.43
CA TYR A 336 19.98 -2.98 -11.52
C TYR A 336 18.99 -1.91 -11.97
N LEU A 337 19.47 -0.81 -12.58
CA LEU A 337 18.59 0.17 -13.22
C LEU A 337 17.80 -0.47 -14.37
N TYR A 338 18.46 -1.23 -15.24
CA TYR A 338 17.81 -1.96 -16.32
C TYR A 338 16.74 -2.93 -15.79
N ARG A 339 17.07 -3.70 -14.74
CA ARG A 339 16.13 -4.63 -14.10
C ARG A 339 14.92 -3.92 -13.49
N ALA A 340 15.14 -2.83 -12.75
CA ALA A 340 14.06 -2.00 -12.20
C ALA A 340 13.16 -1.45 -13.31
N ILE A 341 13.76 -0.94 -14.39
CA ILE A 341 13.03 -0.47 -15.58
C ILE A 341 12.27 -1.62 -16.25
N LYS A 342 12.79 -2.85 -16.31
CA LYS A 342 12.08 -3.98 -16.91
C LYS A 342 10.87 -4.42 -16.10
N VAL A 343 10.99 -4.45 -14.77
CA VAL A 343 9.85 -4.65 -13.86
C VAL A 343 8.83 -3.53 -14.02
N TYR A 344 9.29 -2.28 -14.19
CA TYR A 344 8.47 -1.10 -14.46
C TYR A 344 7.88 -1.05 -15.88
N ARG A 345 8.51 -1.67 -16.89
CA ARG A 345 8.04 -1.72 -18.29
C ARG A 345 6.90 -2.71 -18.51
N LEU A 346 6.58 -3.51 -17.51
CA LEU A 346 5.29 -4.21 -17.43
C LEU A 346 4.14 -3.25 -17.12
N PHE A 347 4.44 -1.97 -16.85
CA PHE A 347 3.52 -0.85 -16.82
C PHE A 347 3.76 0.01 -18.07
N PRO A 348 2.71 0.45 -18.79
CA PRO A 348 2.87 1.12 -20.08
C PRO A 348 3.66 2.43 -19.96
N GLY A 349 4.72 2.60 -20.78
CA GLY A 349 5.41 3.89 -20.91
C GLY A 349 6.87 3.93 -21.37
N SER A 350 7.59 2.82 -21.58
CA SER A 350 8.97 2.89 -22.10
C SER A 350 9.40 1.66 -22.91
N ILE A 351 8.59 1.26 -23.88
CA ILE A 351 8.87 0.11 -24.74
C ILE A 351 9.62 0.60 -25.99
N SER A 352 10.74 -0.03 -26.36
CA SER A 352 11.37 0.25 -27.66
C SER A 352 10.46 -0.24 -28.78
N SER A 353 10.42 0.46 -29.92
CA SER A 353 9.55 0.08 -31.04
C SER A 353 9.76 -1.37 -31.48
N HIS A 354 10.99 -1.89 -31.37
CA HIS A 354 11.28 -3.30 -31.63
C HIS A 354 10.58 -4.25 -30.64
N SER A 355 10.74 -4.05 -29.32
CA SER A 355 10.08 -4.90 -28.31
C SER A 355 8.56 -4.76 -28.34
N LEU A 356 8.05 -3.56 -28.65
CA LEU A 356 6.62 -3.33 -28.81
C LEU A 356 6.08 -4.18 -29.95
N ASN A 357 6.67 -4.06 -31.14
CA ASN A 357 6.12 -4.65 -32.35
C ASN A 357 6.40 -6.15 -32.49
N GLN A 358 7.53 -6.64 -31.96
CA GLN A 358 7.95 -8.03 -32.15
C GLN A 358 7.60 -8.95 -30.99
N LEU A 359 7.40 -8.42 -29.78
CA LEU A 359 7.19 -9.24 -28.58
C LEU A 359 5.86 -8.98 -27.91
N ILE A 360 5.44 -7.71 -27.79
CA ILE A 360 4.27 -7.35 -26.98
C ILE A 360 3.00 -7.36 -27.82
N LEU A 361 2.95 -6.62 -28.94
CA LEU A 361 1.76 -6.55 -29.78
C LEU A 361 1.32 -7.91 -30.34
N PRO A 362 2.21 -8.84 -30.74
CA PRO A 362 1.78 -10.19 -31.15
C PRO A 362 1.07 -10.96 -30.03
N THR A 363 1.51 -10.82 -28.79
CA THR A 363 0.84 -11.43 -27.63
C THR A 363 -0.49 -10.76 -27.33
N VAL A 364 -0.57 -9.42 -27.42
CA VAL A 364 -1.84 -8.70 -27.24
C VAL A 364 -2.83 -9.05 -28.36
N ASP A 365 -2.36 -9.22 -29.59
CA ASP A 365 -3.15 -9.69 -30.72
C ASP A 365 -3.70 -11.08 -30.48
N TRP A 366 -2.85 -12.01 -30.06
CA TRP A 366 -3.29 -13.35 -29.69
C TRP A 366 -4.30 -13.32 -28.53
N MET A 367 -4.07 -12.53 -27.48
CA MET A 367 -5.02 -12.38 -26.37
C MET A 367 -6.36 -11.77 -26.82
N SER A 368 -6.36 -10.85 -27.80
CA SER A 368 -7.60 -10.28 -28.35
C SER A 368 -8.45 -11.35 -29.06
N GLN A 369 -7.80 -12.35 -29.66
CA GLN A 369 -8.47 -13.48 -30.33
C GLN A 369 -9.03 -14.52 -29.35
N LEU A 370 -8.58 -14.51 -28.10
CA LEU A 370 -9.09 -15.38 -27.03
C LEU A 370 -10.34 -14.82 -26.33
N GLN A 371 -10.82 -13.63 -26.73
CA GLN A 371 -12.03 -13.06 -26.15
C GLN A 371 -13.24 -13.94 -26.49
N LEU A 372 -13.98 -14.34 -25.46
CA LEU A 372 -15.19 -15.16 -25.58
C LEU A 372 -16.33 -14.35 -26.21
N SER A 373 -17.37 -15.04 -26.72
CA SER A 373 -18.50 -14.37 -27.37
C SER A 373 -19.28 -13.45 -26.42
N ASN A 374 -19.20 -13.73 -25.12
CA ASN A 374 -19.80 -12.92 -24.04
C ASN A 374 -18.94 -11.71 -23.62
N GLY A 375 -17.84 -11.42 -24.34
CA GLY A 375 -16.92 -10.30 -24.09
C GLY A 375 -15.89 -10.53 -22.98
N ASN A 376 -15.92 -11.67 -22.28
CA ASN A 376 -14.96 -12.00 -21.20
C ASN A 376 -13.72 -12.73 -21.73
N TRP A 377 -12.75 -12.95 -20.85
CA TRP A 377 -11.60 -13.83 -21.08
C TRP A 377 -11.61 -14.96 -20.06
N SER A 378 -11.25 -16.15 -20.52
CA SER A 378 -11.10 -17.31 -19.66
C SER A 378 -9.90 -17.16 -18.70
N PRO A 379 -9.99 -17.67 -17.45
CA PRO A 379 -8.85 -17.76 -16.54
C PRO A 379 -7.75 -18.71 -17.06
N SER A 380 -8.09 -19.71 -17.87
CA SER A 380 -7.15 -20.72 -18.39
C SER A 380 -7.37 -21.00 -19.89
N LEU A 381 -6.30 -21.36 -20.58
CA LEU A 381 -6.36 -21.77 -21.99
C LEU A 381 -7.05 -23.14 -22.11
N GLY A 382 -8.07 -23.22 -22.96
CA GLY A 382 -8.82 -24.47 -23.21
C GLY A 382 -10.13 -24.60 -22.43
N ASP A 383 -10.41 -23.70 -21.48
CA ASP A 383 -11.72 -23.67 -20.81
C ASP A 383 -12.80 -23.12 -21.77
N SER A 384 -14.01 -23.67 -21.66
CA SER A 384 -15.17 -23.24 -22.44
C SER A 384 -15.99 -22.17 -21.71
N GLU A 385 -16.86 -21.46 -22.44
CA GLU A 385 -17.77 -20.44 -21.87
C GLU A 385 -18.63 -20.93 -20.70
N SER A 386 -18.78 -22.24 -20.55
CA SER A 386 -19.59 -22.88 -19.50
C SER A 386 -18.92 -22.96 -18.12
N HIS A 387 -17.61 -22.71 -18.01
CA HIS A 387 -16.84 -22.97 -16.77
C HIS A 387 -16.41 -21.72 -16.00
N ASP A 388 -16.46 -20.51 -16.56
CA ASP A 388 -16.17 -19.30 -15.78
C ASP A 388 -17.02 -18.06 -16.14
N ILE A 389 -17.65 -17.52 -15.10
CA ILE A 389 -18.61 -16.42 -15.11
C ILE A 389 -17.96 -15.14 -14.54
N LEU A 390 -16.73 -15.21 -14.01
CA LEU A 390 -16.11 -14.17 -13.21
C LEU A 390 -15.44 -13.10 -14.08
N VAL A 391 -15.81 -11.83 -13.85
CA VAL A 391 -15.23 -10.64 -14.50
C VAL A 391 -14.33 -9.90 -13.51
N HIS A 392 -13.22 -10.53 -13.12
CA HIS A 392 -12.30 -10.03 -12.09
C HIS A 392 -11.07 -9.37 -12.71
N TRP A 393 -10.36 -8.60 -11.89
CA TRP A 393 -9.10 -7.97 -12.30
C TRP A 393 -7.98 -9.01 -12.48
N CYS A 394 -7.96 -10.04 -11.64
CA CYS A 394 -6.97 -11.11 -11.72
C CYS A 394 -7.26 -12.14 -12.82
N HIS A 395 -8.52 -12.30 -13.22
CA HIS A 395 -8.94 -13.19 -14.30
C HIS A 395 -10.26 -12.68 -14.89
N GLY A 396 -10.27 -12.44 -16.21
CA GLY A 396 -11.42 -11.91 -16.94
C GLY A 396 -11.27 -10.45 -17.41
N ALA A 397 -12.38 -9.91 -17.93
CA ALA A 397 -12.43 -8.67 -18.68
C ALA A 397 -11.87 -7.47 -17.92
N THR A 398 -12.14 -7.38 -16.62
CA THR A 398 -11.73 -6.25 -15.79
C THR A 398 -10.21 -6.01 -15.79
N GLY A 399 -9.40 -7.07 -15.84
CA GLY A 399 -7.94 -6.96 -15.94
C GLY A 399 -7.40 -6.79 -17.37
N VAL A 400 -8.15 -7.27 -18.37
CA VAL A 400 -7.73 -7.23 -19.78
C VAL A 400 -8.09 -5.90 -20.47
N ILE A 401 -9.15 -5.23 -20.03
CA ILE A 401 -9.59 -3.94 -20.57
C ILE A 401 -8.46 -2.89 -20.56
N PRO A 402 -7.73 -2.63 -19.45
CA PRO A 402 -6.63 -1.66 -19.44
C PRO A 402 -5.50 -2.01 -20.44
N LEU A 403 -5.23 -3.31 -20.65
CA LEU A 403 -4.25 -3.79 -21.63
C LEU A 403 -4.70 -3.44 -23.06
N MET A 404 -5.95 -3.73 -23.40
CA MET A 404 -6.51 -3.44 -24.73
C MET A 404 -6.59 -1.94 -25.00
N LEU A 405 -7.00 -1.14 -24.01
CA LEU A 405 -7.02 0.33 -24.13
C LEU A 405 -5.62 0.92 -24.27
N SER A 406 -4.63 0.36 -23.57
CA SER A 406 -3.23 0.75 -23.73
C SER A 406 -2.72 0.42 -25.13
N ALA A 407 -3.03 -0.77 -25.65
CA ALA A 407 -2.68 -1.15 -27.02
C ALA A 407 -3.34 -0.23 -28.05
N TYR A 408 -4.62 0.12 -27.88
CA TYR A 408 -5.29 1.11 -28.72
C TYR A 408 -4.62 2.49 -28.67
N LYS A 409 -4.30 3.01 -27.47
CA LYS A 409 -3.62 4.31 -27.33
C LYS A 409 -2.25 4.34 -27.99
N ILE A 410 -1.56 3.20 -28.02
CA ILE A 410 -0.22 3.06 -28.60
C ILE A 410 -0.27 2.88 -30.13
N THR A 411 -1.20 2.06 -30.63
CA THR A 411 -1.24 1.63 -32.04
C THR A 411 -2.24 2.41 -32.89
N GLY A 412 -3.29 2.95 -32.28
CA GLY A 412 -4.46 3.49 -32.96
C GLY A 412 -5.41 2.42 -33.54
N GLU A 413 -5.16 1.12 -33.31
CA GLU A 413 -5.95 0.06 -33.94
C GLU A 413 -7.29 -0.20 -33.23
N ASN A 414 -8.40 0.03 -33.94
CA ASN A 414 -9.76 -0.10 -33.40
C ASN A 414 -10.13 -1.51 -32.92
N LYS A 415 -9.40 -2.55 -33.34
CA LYS A 415 -9.65 -3.93 -32.89
C LYS A 415 -9.50 -4.07 -31.38
N TYR A 416 -8.50 -3.42 -30.78
CA TYR A 416 -8.28 -3.44 -29.34
C TYR A 416 -9.34 -2.62 -28.61
N LEU A 417 -9.72 -1.47 -29.17
CA LEU A 417 -10.80 -0.66 -28.62
C LEU A 417 -12.11 -1.46 -28.59
N LYS A 418 -12.43 -2.17 -29.67
CA LYS A 418 -13.60 -3.04 -29.73
C LYS A 418 -13.55 -4.12 -28.62
N CYS A 419 -12.43 -4.82 -28.47
CA CYS A 419 -12.27 -5.81 -27.40
C CYS A 419 -12.49 -5.21 -26.01
N ALA A 420 -11.95 -4.01 -25.75
CA ALA A 420 -12.16 -3.31 -24.48
C ALA A 420 -13.64 -2.95 -24.25
N LEU A 421 -14.35 -2.51 -25.28
CA LEU A 421 -15.78 -2.17 -25.20
C LEU A 421 -16.65 -3.40 -24.93
N ASP A 422 -16.38 -4.51 -25.63
CA ASP A 422 -17.05 -5.80 -25.44
C ASP A 422 -16.81 -6.33 -24.01
N GLY A 423 -15.57 -6.20 -23.51
CA GLY A 423 -15.24 -6.45 -22.11
C GLY A 423 -16.00 -5.54 -21.14
N GLY A 424 -16.16 -4.27 -21.49
CA GLY A 424 -16.95 -3.30 -20.71
C GLY A 424 -18.43 -3.69 -20.61
N GLU A 425 -19.02 -4.30 -21.64
CA GLU A 425 -20.37 -4.89 -21.56
C GLU A 425 -20.42 -6.10 -20.62
N ALA A 426 -19.41 -6.97 -20.68
CA ALA A 426 -19.28 -8.10 -19.76
C ALA A 426 -19.19 -7.62 -18.30
N VAL A 427 -18.35 -6.62 -18.03
CA VAL A 427 -18.19 -6.00 -16.70
C VAL A 427 -19.47 -5.30 -16.25
N TRP A 428 -20.18 -4.61 -17.12
CA TRP A 428 -21.45 -3.98 -16.74
C TRP A 428 -22.52 -5.02 -16.35
N THR A 429 -22.58 -6.12 -17.10
CA THR A 429 -23.59 -7.16 -16.91
C THR A 429 -23.30 -8.02 -15.69
N ARG A 430 -22.02 -8.29 -15.39
CA ARG A 430 -21.59 -9.28 -14.38
C ARG A 430 -20.66 -8.75 -13.29
N GLY A 431 -20.17 -7.52 -13.40
CA GLY A 431 -19.10 -6.93 -12.57
C GLY A 431 -19.58 -6.27 -11.27
N LEU A 432 -20.87 -6.40 -10.95
CA LEU A 432 -21.41 -6.17 -9.61
C LEU A 432 -21.12 -7.39 -8.73
N LEU A 433 -19.84 -7.57 -8.41
CA LEU A 433 -19.35 -8.76 -7.72
C LEU A 433 -19.82 -8.76 -6.25
N HIS A 434 -20.43 -9.85 -5.80
CA HIS A 434 -20.88 -10.02 -4.41
C HIS A 434 -19.74 -10.23 -3.39
N LYS A 435 -18.48 -10.24 -3.84
CA LYS A 435 -17.28 -10.56 -3.04
C LYS A 435 -16.61 -9.34 -2.37
N GLY A 436 -17.19 -8.14 -2.48
CA GLY A 436 -16.75 -6.93 -1.75
C GLY A 436 -16.19 -5.80 -2.65
N CYS A 437 -15.58 -4.78 -2.04
CA CYS A 437 -15.14 -3.55 -2.70
C CYS A 437 -13.68 -3.55 -3.21
N GLY A 438 -12.97 -4.68 -3.15
CA GLY A 438 -11.55 -4.77 -3.53
C GLY A 438 -11.30 -4.63 -5.04
N LEU A 439 -10.07 -4.28 -5.43
CA LEU A 439 -9.69 -4.15 -6.85
C LEU A 439 -9.65 -5.52 -7.56
N CYS A 440 -9.14 -6.55 -6.87
CA CYS A 440 -8.84 -7.86 -7.47
C CYS A 440 -10.09 -8.66 -7.87
N HIS A 441 -11.03 -8.82 -6.94
CA HIS A 441 -12.26 -9.63 -7.07
C HIS A 441 -13.51 -8.86 -6.65
N GLY A 442 -13.43 -7.53 -6.59
CA GLY A 442 -14.51 -6.66 -6.11
C GLY A 442 -14.87 -5.57 -7.11
N SER A 443 -15.94 -4.85 -6.79
CA SER A 443 -16.57 -3.85 -7.67
C SER A 443 -15.69 -2.65 -7.99
N ALA A 444 -14.66 -2.35 -7.19
CA ALA A 444 -13.72 -1.27 -7.51
C ALA A 444 -12.89 -1.58 -8.76
N GLY A 445 -12.52 -2.84 -9.00
CA GLY A 445 -11.86 -3.25 -10.24
C GLY A 445 -12.76 -2.99 -11.45
N SER A 446 -14.02 -3.41 -11.35
CA SER A 446 -15.04 -3.19 -12.39
C SER A 446 -15.25 -1.70 -12.68
N GLY A 447 -15.34 -0.88 -11.63
CA GLY A 447 -15.45 0.57 -11.74
C GLY A 447 -14.23 1.21 -12.42
N PHE A 448 -13.02 0.77 -12.06
CA PHE A 448 -11.79 1.24 -12.70
C PHE A 448 -11.75 0.91 -14.19
N ALA A 449 -12.08 -0.34 -14.57
CA ALA A 449 -12.08 -0.75 -15.97
C ALA A 449 -13.05 0.07 -16.82
N LEU A 450 -14.26 0.34 -16.31
CA LEU A 450 -15.24 1.19 -17.00
C LEU A 450 -14.80 2.66 -17.06
N LEU A 451 -14.14 3.17 -16.02
CA LEU A 451 -13.61 4.52 -16.00
C LEU A 451 -12.47 4.69 -17.02
N GLU A 452 -11.59 3.70 -17.17
CA GLU A 452 -10.55 3.70 -18.20
C GLU A 452 -11.13 3.73 -19.62
N ILE A 453 -12.22 2.99 -19.87
CA ILE A 453 -12.94 3.06 -21.15
C ILE A 453 -13.42 4.49 -21.37
N TYR A 454 -14.11 5.09 -20.39
CA TYR A 454 -14.56 6.48 -20.50
C TYR A 454 -13.42 7.46 -20.75
N GLN A 455 -12.30 7.34 -20.02
CA GLN A 455 -11.15 8.23 -20.22
C GLN A 455 -10.58 8.12 -21.64
N THR A 456 -10.69 6.94 -22.26
CA THR A 456 -10.17 6.69 -23.60
C THR A 456 -11.15 7.10 -24.70
N THR A 457 -12.46 6.87 -24.52
CA THR A 457 -13.48 7.09 -25.55
C THR A 457 -14.27 8.38 -25.38
N GLN A 458 -14.28 8.94 -24.17
CA GLN A 458 -15.17 10.01 -23.72
C GLN A 458 -16.66 9.67 -23.84
N ASP A 459 -17.03 8.38 -23.96
CA ASP A 459 -18.42 7.94 -24.01
C ASP A 459 -19.06 7.97 -22.61
N PRO A 460 -20.00 8.89 -22.34
CA PRO A 460 -20.59 9.09 -21.02
C PRO A 460 -21.33 7.86 -20.47
N LYS A 461 -21.71 6.91 -21.32
CA LYS A 461 -22.27 5.60 -20.93
C LYS A 461 -21.36 4.89 -19.92
N TYR A 462 -20.05 4.87 -20.16
CA TYR A 462 -19.11 4.14 -19.31
C TYR A 462 -18.82 4.87 -18.00
N LEU A 463 -18.85 6.20 -18.01
CA LEU A 463 -18.80 7.00 -16.79
C LEU A 463 -20.02 6.73 -15.90
N TYR A 464 -21.23 6.76 -16.48
CA TYR A 464 -22.45 6.41 -15.76
C TYR A 464 -22.38 5.01 -15.16
N ARG A 465 -21.88 4.02 -15.92
CA ARG A 465 -21.73 2.65 -15.45
C ARG A 465 -20.73 2.52 -14.31
N ALA A 466 -19.57 3.18 -14.40
CA ALA A 466 -18.58 3.23 -13.33
C ALA A 466 -19.19 3.81 -12.04
N ILE A 467 -19.92 4.93 -12.15
CA ILE A 467 -20.65 5.55 -11.04
C ILE A 467 -21.74 4.62 -10.50
N LYS A 468 -22.48 3.90 -11.34
CA LYS A 468 -23.54 2.99 -10.88
C LYS A 468 -23.02 1.74 -10.17
N ILE A 469 -21.84 1.25 -10.54
CA ILE A 469 -21.15 0.21 -9.76
C ILE A 469 -20.78 0.75 -8.37
N ASP A 470 -20.38 2.03 -8.28
CA ASP A 470 -20.11 2.75 -7.02
C ASP A 470 -21.38 3.07 -6.19
N VAL A 471 -22.51 3.36 -6.84
CA VAL A 471 -23.81 3.59 -6.16
C VAL A 471 -24.42 2.28 -5.67
N LYS A 472 -24.28 1.16 -6.39
CA LYS A 472 -24.72 -0.16 -5.87
C LYS A 472 -23.80 -0.70 -4.77
N LEU A 473 -22.54 -0.26 -4.73
CA LEU A 473 -21.64 -0.37 -3.58
C LEU A 473 -22.22 0.30 -2.33
N ALA A 474 -22.89 1.45 -2.48
CA ALA A 474 -23.62 2.11 -1.38
C ALA A 474 -24.92 1.40 -0.96
N VAL A 475 -25.49 0.54 -1.79
CA VAL A 475 -26.70 -0.26 -1.47
C VAL A 475 -26.34 -1.59 -0.78
N PHE A 476 -25.18 -2.19 -1.10
CA PHE A 476 -24.66 -3.38 -0.41
C PHE A 476 -23.83 -3.06 0.85
N VAL A 477 -23.52 -1.79 1.07
CA VAL A 477 -22.91 -1.25 2.29
C VAL A 477 -23.83 -0.12 2.78
N PRO A 478 -24.92 -0.43 3.51
CA PRO A 478 -25.99 0.53 3.79
C PRO A 478 -25.53 1.78 4.55
N ASP A 479 -24.38 1.72 5.22
CA ASP A 479 -23.92 2.80 6.10
C ASP A 479 -23.00 3.83 5.41
N TYR A 480 -22.80 3.80 4.09
CA TYR A 480 -21.66 4.49 3.49
C TYR A 480 -21.88 5.77 2.68
N MET A 481 -23.07 6.16 2.23
CA MET A 481 -23.19 7.43 1.46
C MET A 481 -24.52 8.17 1.63
N GLU A 482 -24.53 9.13 2.56
CA GLU A 482 -25.20 10.42 2.35
C GLU A 482 -24.13 11.47 2.03
N ILE A 483 -23.87 11.77 0.75
CA ILE A 483 -23.41 13.09 0.30
C ILE A 483 -24.04 13.40 -1.07
N PRO A 484 -24.53 14.64 -1.32
CA PRO A 484 -25.21 15.03 -2.55
C PRO A 484 -24.23 15.19 -3.72
N VAL A 485 -24.68 14.78 -4.91
CA VAL A 485 -24.07 15.13 -6.19
C VAL A 485 -24.76 16.42 -6.69
N PRO A 486 -24.04 17.49 -7.06
CA PRO A 486 -24.65 18.61 -7.76
C PRO A 486 -25.09 18.12 -9.14
N LEU A 487 -26.41 18.02 -9.33
CA LEU A 487 -27.01 17.84 -10.65
C LEU A 487 -26.80 19.16 -11.42
N CYS A 488 -25.80 19.21 -12.32
CA CYS A 488 -25.93 20.11 -13.47
C CYS A 488 -27.02 19.51 -14.36
N GLU A 489 -28.10 20.25 -14.53
CA GLU A 489 -29.33 19.79 -15.19
C GLU A 489 -29.12 19.39 -16.67
N PRO A 490 -29.95 18.45 -17.15
CA PRO A 490 -29.83 17.84 -18.47
C PRO A 490 -30.53 18.68 -19.55
N PHE A 491 -29.90 18.81 -20.72
CA PHE A 491 -30.61 19.22 -21.93
C PHE A 491 -31.62 18.14 -22.32
N SER A 492 -32.87 18.40 -21.90
CA SER A 492 -34.16 18.10 -22.51
C SER A 492 -34.18 17.39 -23.88
N LEU A 493 -34.78 16.20 -23.91
CA LEU A 493 -35.75 15.78 -24.93
C LEU A 493 -36.85 14.91 -24.27
N CYS A 494 -37.92 15.60 -23.83
CA CYS A 494 -39.37 15.32 -23.80
C CYS A 494 -39.95 13.93 -24.24
N PRO A 495 -41.26 13.66 -24.03
CA PRO A 495 -42.04 13.61 -22.78
C PRO A 495 -43.00 12.37 -22.73
N ASN A 496 -43.40 11.89 -21.56
CA ASN A 496 -44.80 11.50 -21.25
C ASN A 496 -44.91 10.68 -19.95
N LYS A 497 -45.58 11.31 -18.98
CA LYS A 497 -46.49 10.74 -17.97
C LYS A 497 -46.11 9.41 -17.33
N ILE A 498 -45.61 9.48 -16.09
CA ILE A 498 -46.23 8.74 -14.99
C ILE A 498 -46.47 9.72 -13.83
N THR A 499 -47.73 10.05 -13.65
CA THR A 499 -48.32 10.76 -12.52
C THR A 499 -48.30 9.85 -11.29
N GLY A 500 -47.75 10.32 -10.18
CA GLY A 500 -47.82 9.63 -8.90
C GLY A 500 -46.97 10.35 -7.86
N GLU A 501 -47.61 11.15 -7.03
CA GLU A 501 -47.02 11.90 -5.92
C GLU A 501 -46.15 11.00 -5.04
N ASN A 502 -44.82 11.16 -5.15
CA ASN A 502 -43.90 10.31 -4.41
C ASN A 502 -43.64 10.90 -3.02
N LYS A 503 -44.38 10.40 -2.02
CA LYS A 503 -44.35 10.83 -0.61
C LYS A 503 -42.97 10.76 0.07
N TYR A 504 -41.95 10.16 -0.56
CA TYR A 504 -40.59 10.10 -0.02
C TYR A 504 -39.79 11.40 -0.16
N LEU A 505 -40.21 12.34 -1.03
CA LEU A 505 -39.61 13.68 -1.08
C LEU A 505 -39.93 14.51 0.19
N LYS A 506 -40.98 14.12 0.94
CA LYS A 506 -41.43 14.83 2.14
C LYS A 506 -40.83 14.29 3.44
N CYS A 507 -40.53 12.99 3.53
CA CYS A 507 -39.79 12.44 4.69
C CYS A 507 -38.31 12.84 4.72
N ALA A 508 -37.71 13.21 3.58
CA ALA A 508 -36.36 13.78 3.56
C ALA A 508 -36.30 15.21 4.13
N LEU A 509 -37.45 15.90 4.27
CA LEU A 509 -37.53 17.27 4.78
C LEU A 509 -37.74 17.35 6.31
N ASP A 510 -38.37 16.34 6.92
CA ASP A 510 -38.67 16.32 8.35
C ASP A 510 -37.99 15.11 9.01
N GLY A 511 -36.78 15.32 9.53
CA GLY A 511 -35.88 14.26 9.98
C GLY A 511 -36.38 13.40 11.16
N GLY A 512 -35.83 12.18 11.27
CA GLY A 512 -35.90 11.38 12.49
C GLY A 512 -36.04 9.86 12.29
N GLU A 513 -35.04 9.15 12.83
CA GLU A 513 -35.07 7.86 13.56
C GLU A 513 -35.77 6.61 12.99
N ALA A 514 -34.99 5.51 12.88
CA ALA A 514 -35.30 4.16 13.42
C ALA A 514 -34.10 3.22 13.08
N VAL A 515 -33.23 2.88 14.03
CA VAL A 515 -33.17 1.64 14.85
C VAL A 515 -33.24 0.33 14.03
N TRP A 516 -32.29 -0.59 14.29
CA TRP A 516 -32.44 -2.06 14.50
C TRP A 516 -31.23 -2.91 14.01
N THR A 517 -30.47 -3.41 15.00
CA THR A 517 -30.04 -4.81 15.23
C THR A 517 -29.54 -5.75 14.11
N ARG A 518 -28.32 -6.28 14.37
CA ARG A 518 -27.77 -7.66 14.23
C ARG A 518 -28.38 -8.71 13.28
N GLY A 519 -27.44 -9.46 12.68
CA GLY A 519 -27.52 -10.88 12.27
C GLY A 519 -27.05 -11.07 10.83
N LEU A 520 -26.13 -11.97 10.45
CA LEU A 520 -25.46 -13.13 11.05
C LEU A 520 -24.10 -13.28 10.37
#